data_AF-A0A4Y2JK68-F1
#
_entry.id   AF-A0A4Y2JK68-F1
#
_cell.length_a   1.000
_cell.length_b   1.000
_cell.length_c   1.000
_cell.angle_alpha   90.00
_cell.angle_beta   90.00
_cell.angle_gamma   90.00
#
_symmetry.space_group_name_H-M   'P 1'
#
loop_
_entity.id
_entity.type
_entity.pdbx_description
1 polymer ?
#
loop_
_entity_poly.entity_id
_entity_poly.type
_entity_poly.pdbx_seq_one_letter_code
_entity_poly.pdbx_strand_id
1 'polypeptide(L)' 'GDSGGPLVTVGKDKHYYLIGIVSFGKNCALKGYPGVYTRVTEYLDWLAPKLAD' A
#
# COMPACT_ATOMS: atom_id res chain seq x y z
N GLY A 1 11.14 -4.48 1.85
CA GLY A 1 9.93 -4.04 2.57
C GLY A 1 9.40 -5.23 3.31
N ASP A 2 8.76 -4.98 4.45
CA ASP A 2 8.23 -6.04 5.30
C ASP A 2 6.82 -6.42 4.83
N SER A 3 6.47 -7.70 4.91
CA SER A 3 5.10 -8.14 4.59
C SER A 3 4.09 -7.42 5.47
N GLY A 4 3.06 -6.81 4.86
CA GLY A 4 2.12 -5.93 5.57
C GLY A 4 2.60 -4.49 5.79
N GLY A 5 3.82 -4.15 5.40
CA GLY A 5 4.38 -2.80 5.50
C GLY A 5 3.80 -1.81 4.48
N PRO A 6 3.98 -0.50 4.70
CA PRO A 6 3.37 0.54 3.88
C PRO A 6 4.12 0.79 2.56
N LEU A 7 3.38 1.02 1.49
CA LEU A 7 3.84 1.72 0.29
C LEU A 7 3.26 3.13 0.31
N VAL A 8 4.12 4.14 0.41
CA VAL A 8 3.74 5.55 0.54
C VAL A 8 4.15 6.37 -0.68
N THR A 9 3.39 7.43 -0.95
CA THR A 9 3.77 8.48 -1.91
C THR A 9 3.53 9.86 -1.31
N VAL A 10 4.18 10.89 -1.83
CA VAL A 10 4.00 12.28 -1.39
C VAL A 10 3.02 12.97 -2.35
N GLY A 11 1.93 13.49 -1.79
CA GLY A 11 0.95 14.27 -2.53
C GLY A 11 1.44 15.66 -2.90
N LYS A 12 0.69 16.34 -3.77
CA LYS A 12 1.00 17.74 -4.16
C LYS A 12 0.94 18.71 -2.97
N ASP A 13 0.17 18.37 -1.95
CA ASP A 13 0.03 19.08 -0.69
C ASP A 13 1.16 18.77 0.31
N LYS A 14 2.17 17.99 -0.10
CA LYS A 14 3.33 17.57 0.70
C LYS A 14 3.00 16.61 1.86
N HIS A 15 1.80 16.03 1.88
CA HIS A 15 1.47 14.95 2.81
C HIS A 15 1.84 13.58 2.26
N TYR A 16 2.12 12.64 3.17
CA TYR A 16 2.34 11.24 2.83
C TYR A 16 1.00 10.51 2.77
N TYR A 17 0.79 9.76 1.68
CA TYR A 17 -0.40 8.94 1.47
C TYR A 17 -0.03 7.47 1.42
N LEU A 18 -0.75 6.65 2.18
CA LEU A 18 -0.66 5.19 2.10
C LEU A 18 -1.41 4.71 0.85
N ILE A 19 -0.68 4.34 -0.20
CA ILE A 19 -1.26 3.92 -1.49
C ILE A 19 -1.30 2.40 -1.65
N GLY A 20 -0.49 1.68 -0.88
CA GLY A 20 -0.44 0.23 -0.94
C GLY A 20 0.07 -0.42 0.34
N ILE A 21 -0.17 -1.72 0.46
CA ILE A 21 0.37 -2.57 1.52
C ILE A 21 1.17 -3.69 0.86
N VAL A 22 2.39 -3.95 1.33
CA VAL A 22 3.26 -5.03 0.78
C VAL A 22 2.52 -6.36 0.88
N SER A 23 2.27 -7.01 -0.25
CA SER A 23 1.61 -8.30 -0.32
C SER A 23 2.63 -9.41 -0.61
N PHE A 24 3.10 -9.50 -1.86
CA PHE A 24 4.07 -10.51 -2.26
C PHE A 24 4.96 -10.01 -3.40
N GLY A 25 5.98 -10.79 -3.74
CA GLY A 25 6.78 -10.61 -4.94
C GLY A 25 7.26 -11.96 -5.45
N LYS A 26 7.80 -12.00 -6.66
CA LYS A 26 8.45 -13.22 -7.16
C LYS A 26 9.75 -13.43 -6.39
N ASN A 27 9.85 -14.55 -5.66
CA ASN A 27 10.93 -14.81 -4.69
C ASN A 27 11.08 -13.64 -3.69
N CYS A 28 12.22 -13.51 -3.03
CA CYS A 28 12.54 -12.36 -2.18
C CYS A 28 12.90 -11.12 -3.04
N ALA A 29 11.90 -10.56 -3.72
CA ALA A 29 12.04 -9.40 -4.62
C ALA A 29 13.04 -9.62 -5.78
N LEU A 30 12.79 -10.65 -6.60
CA LEU A 30 13.62 -10.93 -7.77
C LEU A 30 13.69 -9.71 -8.70
N LYS A 31 14.93 -9.27 -9.01
CA LYS A 31 15.18 -8.16 -9.92
C LYS A 31 14.46 -8.37 -11.26
N GLY A 32 13.80 -7.32 -11.75
CA GLY A 32 13.04 -7.34 -12.99
C GLY A 32 11.58 -7.78 -12.83
N TYR A 33 11.16 -8.21 -11.64
CA TYR A 33 9.75 -8.44 -11.32
C TYR A 33 9.26 -7.38 -10.33
N PRO A 34 8.07 -6.80 -10.55
CA PRO A 34 7.52 -5.84 -9.60
C PRO A 34 7.08 -6.55 -8.31
N GLY A 35 7.13 -5.80 -7.21
CA GLY A 35 6.36 -6.16 -6.02
C GLY A 35 4.88 -5.96 -6.26
N VAL A 36 4.06 -6.85 -5.69
CA VAL A 36 2.60 -6.74 -5.70
C VAL A 36 2.17 -6.18 -4.35
N TYR A 37 1.32 -5.16 -4.42
CA TYR A 37 0.81 -4.44 -3.27
C TYR A 37 -0.71 -4.46 -3.28
N THR A 38 -1.33 -4.60 -2.12
CA THR A 38 -2.78 -4.40 -1.98
C THR A 38 -3.08 -2.93 -2.25
N ARG A 39 -3.98 -2.64 -3.19
CA ARG A 39 -4.35 -1.26 -3.55
C ARG A 39 -5.31 -0.68 -2.50
N VAL A 40 -4.81 0.20 -1.62
CA VAL A 40 -5.59 0.74 -0.49
C VAL A 40 -6.84 1.48 -0.95
N THR A 41 -6.78 2.15 -2.11
CA THR A 41 -7.91 2.91 -2.65
C THR A 41 -9.13 2.05 -3.00
N GLU A 42 -8.97 0.75 -3.26
CA GLU A 42 -10.08 -0.19 -3.51
C GLU A 42 -10.85 -0.57 -2.24
N TYR A 43 -10.31 -0.25 -1.06
CA TYR A 43 -10.90 -0.65 0.23
C TYR A 43 -11.42 0.55 1.03
N LEU A 44 -11.37 1.77 0.48
CA LEU A 44 -11.77 2.98 1.23
C LEU A 44 -13.22 2.90 1.74
N ASP A 45 -14.14 2.34 0.95
CA ASP A 45 -15.53 2.16 1.38
C ASP A 45 -15.68 1.20 2.56
N TRP A 46 -14.82 0.18 2.64
CA TRP A 46 -14.77 -0.76 3.76
C TRP A 46 -14.05 -0.17 4.98
N LEU A 47 -13.00 0.65 4.78
CA LEU A 47 -12.24 1.29 5.85
C LEU A 47 -13.01 2.46 6.49
N ALA A 48 -13.60 3.34 5.69
CA ALA A 48 -14.17 4.61 6.15
C ALA A 48 -15.11 4.47 7.37
N PRO A 49 -16.12 3.58 7.39
CA PRO A 49 -16.99 3.44 8.55
C PRO A 49 -16.32 2.79 9.77
N LYS A 50 -15.15 2.17 9.65
CA LYS A 50 -14.39 1.57 10.77
C LYS A 50 -13.36 2.51 11.40
N LEU A 51 -13.15 3.68 10.79
CA LEU A 51 -12.24 4.71 11.27
C LEU A 51 -12.99 5.90 11.88
N ALA A 52 -14.32 5.86 11.88
CA ALA A 52 -15.19 6.94 12.33
C ALA A 52 -15.53 6.90 13.83
N ASP A 53 -14.78 6.11 14.61
CA ASP A 53 -14.87 6.05 16.07
C ASP A 53 -14.00 7.13 16.73
#